data_AF-X0YL76-F1
#
_entry.id   AF-X0YL76-F1
#
_cell.length_a   1.000
_cell.length_b   1.000
_cell.length_c   1.000
_cell.angle_alpha   90.00
_cell.angle_beta   90.00
_cell.angle_gamma   90.00
#
_symmetry.space_group_name_H-M   'P 1'
#
loop_
_entity.id
_entity.type
_entity.pdbx_description
1 polymer ?
#
loop_
_entity_poly.entity_id
_entity_poly.type
_entity_poly.pdbx_seq_one_letter_code
_entity_poly.pdbx_strand_id
1 'polypeptide(L)' 'ASIIEGSLKRKKANITIKFVSQLISATRDKSGAIVEGDLKKIRDVTDIWTFMRDVSSGNPNWKLVATEAAN' A
#
# COMPACT_ATOMS: atom_id res chain seq x y z
N ALA A 1 -10.61 -2.61 1.21
CA ALA A 1 -9.40 -2.98 1.98
C ALA A 1 -9.80 -4.00 3.04
N SER A 2 -8.90 -4.93 3.38
CA SER A 2 -9.16 -5.97 4.38
C SER A 2 -7.91 -6.18 5.23
N ILE A 3 -8.09 -6.37 6.54
CA ILE A 3 -7.01 -6.84 7.42
C ILE A 3 -6.76 -8.32 7.09
N ILE A 4 -5.51 -8.68 6.83
CA ILE A 4 -5.12 -10.06 6.51
C ILE A 4 -4.23 -10.69 7.59
N GLU A 5 -3.58 -9.86 8.40
CA GLU A 5 -2.81 -10.31 9.57
C GLU A 5 -2.86 -9.27 10.69
N GLY A 6 -2.84 -9.74 11.93
CA GLY A 6 -2.63 -8.93 13.12
C GLY A 6 -1.73 -9.66 14.10
N SER A 7 -0.73 -8.98 14.65
CA SER A 7 0.16 -9.55 15.66
C SER A 7 0.55 -8.53 16.72
N LEU A 8 0.82 -9.01 17.92
CA LEU A 8 1.36 -8.21 19.02
C LEU A 8 2.62 -8.88 19.55
N LYS A 9 3.77 -8.20 19.47
CA LYS A 9 5.03 -8.65 20.07
C LYS A 9 5.49 -7.64 21.09
N ARG A 10 5.45 -8.01 22.37
CA ARG A 10 5.64 -7.10 23.51
C ARG A 10 4.63 -5.94 23.42
N LYS A 11 5.12 -4.75 23.06
CA LYS A 11 4.32 -3.52 22.94
C LYS A 11 4.09 -3.10 21.49
N LYS A 12 4.66 -3.81 20.51
CA LYS A 12 4.53 -3.48 19.09
C LYS A 12 3.39 -4.28 18.49
N ALA A 13 2.28 -3.62 18.20
CA ALA A 13 1.21 -4.18 17.39
C ALA A 13 1.56 -3.97 15.91
N ASN A 14 1.42 -5.02 15.11
CA ASN A 14 1.46 -4.95 13.66
C ASN A 14 0.09 -5.32 13.09
N ILE A 15 -0.33 -4.62 12.05
CA ILE A 15 -1.52 -4.91 11.27
C ILE A 15 -1.12 -4.90 9.81
N THR A 16 -1.39 -5.99 9.11
CA THR A 16 -1.16 -6.11 7.67
C THR A 16 -2.49 -6.00 6.95
N ILE A 17 -2.56 -5.07 6.01
CA ILE A 17 -3.76 -4.72 5.27
C ILE A 17 -3.53 -4.97 3.79
N LYS A 18 -4.47 -5.69 3.17
CA LYS A 18 -4.59 -5.82 1.73
C LYS A 18 -5.49 -4.71 1.17
N PHE A 19 -4.95 -3.91 0.28
CA PHE A 19 -5.66 -2.95 -0.54
C PHE A 19 -5.85 -3.54 -1.93
N VAL A 20 -7.05 -3.40 -2.47
CA VAL A 20 -7.34 -3.71 -3.87
C VAL A 20 -7.89 -2.42 -4.46
N SER A 21 -7.24 -1.95 -5.52
CA SER A 21 -7.55 -0.69 -6.17
C SER A 21 -7.56 -0.86 -7.69
N GLN A 22 -8.18 0.11 -8.36
CA GLN A 22 -8.16 0.22 -9.81
C GLN A 22 -7.34 1.44 -10.19
N LEU A 23 -6.30 1.22 -10.99
CA LEU A 23 -5.37 2.26 -11.41
C LEU A 23 -5.33 2.35 -12.93
N ILE A 24 -5.40 3.59 -13.42
CA ILE A 24 -5.06 3.97 -14.79
C ILE A 24 -3.75 4.75 -14.69
N SER A 25 -2.69 4.26 -15.32
CA SER A 25 -1.38 4.91 -15.31
C SER A 25 -0.83 5.06 -16.73
N ALA A 26 -0.19 6.20 -16.97
CA ALA A 26 0.59 6.45 -18.17
C ALA A 26 1.76 7.38 -17.83
N THR A 27 2.96 7.00 -18.25
CA THR A 27 4.17 7.82 -18.17
C THR A 27 4.34 8.54 -19.49
N ARG A 28 4.56 9.86 -19.45
CA ARG A 28 4.80 10.68 -20.65
C ARG A 28 6.22 11.19 -20.69
N ASP A 29 6.79 11.30 -21.88
CA ASP A 29 8.06 11.99 -22.09
C ASP A 29 7.90 13.52 -22.11
N LYS A 30 9.01 14.23 -22.34
CA LYS A 30 9.06 15.70 -22.40
C LYS A 30 8.23 16.29 -23.55
N SER A 31 7.98 15.54 -24.61
CA SER A 31 7.15 15.97 -25.75
C SER A 31 5.65 15.74 -25.51
N GLY A 32 5.30 15.06 -24.40
CA GLY A 32 3.93 14.71 -24.05
C GLY A 32 3.46 13.39 -24.64
N ALA A 33 4.33 12.66 -25.36
CA ALA A 33 4.04 11.34 -25.88
C ALA A 33 4.04 10.31 -24.73
N ILE A 34 3.10 9.35 -24.78
CA ILE A 34 3.04 8.26 -23.81
C ILE A 34 4.17 7.27 -24.12
N VAL A 35 5.04 7.02 -23.15
CA VAL A 35 6.17 6.07 -23.26
C VAL A 35 5.93 4.78 -22.49
N GLU A 36 5.00 4.77 -21.54
CA GLU A 36 4.61 3.59 -20.79
C GLU A 36 3.15 3.72 -20.31
N GLY A 37 2.44 2.61 -20.21
CA GLY A 37 1.07 2.57 -19.71
C GLY A 37 0.00 2.91 -20.76
N ASP A 38 -1.24 3.08 -20.32
CA ASP A 38 -2.38 3.36 -21.18
C ASP A 38 -3.47 4.08 -20.37
N LEU A 39 -3.94 5.22 -20.89
CA LEU A 39 -4.95 6.08 -20.27
C LEU A 39 -6.37 5.49 -20.30
N LYS A 40 -6.59 4.38 -21.02
CA LYS A 40 -7.90 3.71 -21.13
C LYS A 40 -7.93 2.34 -20.47
N LYS A 41 -6.78 1.78 -20.11
CA LYS A 41 -6.69 0.45 -19.51
C LYS A 41 -6.71 0.54 -18.00
N ILE A 42 -7.76 0.00 -17.39
CA ILE A 42 -7.83 -0.21 -15.95
C ILE A 42 -6.94 -1.40 -15.58
N ARG A 43 -6.12 -1.23 -14.55
CA ARG A 43 -5.35 -2.31 -13.92
C ARG A 43 -5.83 -2.47 -12.49
N ASP A 44 -6.20 -3.70 -12.13
CA ASP A 44 -6.40 -4.03 -10.72
C ASP A 44 -5.02 -4.15 -10.06
N VAL A 45 -4.81 -3.40 -9.00
CA VAL A 45 -3.56 -3.39 -8.23
C VAL A 45 -3.87 -3.81 -6.81
N THR A 46 -3.13 -4.83 -6.36
CA THR A 46 -3.18 -5.30 -4.98
C THR A 46 -1.92 -4.88 -4.26
N ASP A 47 -2.09 -4.05 -3.23
CA ASP A 47 -1.01 -3.65 -2.34
C ASP A 47 -1.21 -4.30 -0.96
N ILE A 48 -0.13 -4.77 -0.36
CA ILE A 48 -0.10 -5.33 0.99
C ILE A 48 0.83 -4.48 1.83
N TRP A 49 0.26 -3.77 2.81
CA TRP A 49 1.03 -2.88 3.68
C TRP A 49 0.95 -3.35 5.13
N THR A 50 2.10 -3.38 5.80
CA THR A 50 2.18 -3.67 7.23
C THR A 50 2.44 -2.38 7.99
N PHE A 51 1.52 -2.07 8.91
CA PHE A 51 1.58 -0.94 9.81
C PHE A 51 1.97 -1.41 11.21
N MET A 52 2.77 -0.62 11.91
CA MET A 52 3.18 -0.89 13.29
C MET A 52 2.88 0.29 14.20
N ARG A 53 2.42 0.00 15.41
CA ARG A 53 2.29 0.97 16.49
C ARG A 53 2.79 0.39 17.80
N ASP A 54 3.50 1.20 18.59
CA ASP A 54 3.72 0.91 20.01
C ASP A 54 2.43 1.22 20.78
N VAL A 55 1.73 0.20 21.27
CA VAL A 55 0.43 0.35 21.94
C VAL A 55 0.54 0.98 23.32
N SER A 56 1.73 1.08 23.90
CA SER A 56 1.97 1.82 25.14
C SER A 56 2.18 3.31 24.92
N SER A 57 2.35 3.73 23.67
CA SER A 57 2.51 5.13 23.31
C SER A 57 1.16 5.86 23.29
N GLY A 58 1.13 7.04 23.92
CA GLY A 58 0.01 7.98 23.80
C GLY A 58 -0.14 8.55 22.38
N ASN A 59 0.87 8.39 21.52
CA ASN A 59 0.75 8.75 20.10
C ASN A 59 -0.12 7.72 19.36
N PRO A 60 -1.26 8.13 18.76
CA PRO A 60 -2.17 7.22 18.08
C PRO A 60 -1.66 6.77 16.70
N ASN A 61 -0.61 7.39 16.17
CA ASN A 61 -0.18 7.16 14.79
C ASN A 61 0.46 5.78 14.58
N TRP A 62 0.14 5.21 13.43
CA TRP A 62 0.74 3.98 12.93
C TRP A 62 1.84 4.31 11.92
N LYS A 63 2.96 3.60 12.01
CA LYS A 63 4.07 3.72 11.06
C LYS A 63 3.95 2.63 10.01
N LEU A 64 4.06 2.99 8.73
CA LEU A 64 4.24 2.04 7.65
C LEU A 64 5.64 1.41 7.77
N VAL A 65 5.71 0.09 7.93
CA VAL A 65 6.97 -0.63 8.15
C VAL A 65 7.29 -1.64 7.06
N ALA A 66 6.32 -2.07 6.25
CA ALA A 66 6.55 -2.86 5.05
C ALA A 66 5.50 -2.55 3.97
N THR A 67 5.91 -2.66 2.70
CA THR A 67 5.06 -2.54 1.52
C THR A 67 5.41 -3.64 0.54
N GLU A 68 4.41 -4.34 0.04
CA GLU A 68 4.52 -5.38 -0.98
C GLU A 68 3.46 -5.10 -2.05
N ALA A 69 3.83 -5.27 -3.32
CA ALA A 69 2.88 -5.28 -4.43
C ALA A 69 2.74 -6.72 -4.90
N ALA A 70 1.50 -7.19 -5.08
CA ALA A 70 1.28 -8.44 -5.79
C ALA A 70 1.55 -8.20 -7.28
N ASN A 71 2.66 -8.77 -7.78
CA ASN A 71 3.01 -8.75 -9.21
C ASN A 71 2.02 -9.59 -10.03
#